data_AF-A0A925XKX2-F1
#
_entry.id   AF-A0A925XKX2-F1
#
_cell.length_a   1.000
_cell.length_b   1.000
_cell.length_c   1.000
_cell.angle_alpha   90.00
_cell.angle_beta   90.00
_cell.angle_gamma   90.00
#
_symmetry.space_group_name_H-M   'P 1'
#
loop_
_entity.id
_entity.type
_entity.pdbx_description
1 polymer ?
#
loop_
_entity_poly.entity_id
_entity_poly.type
_entity_poly.pdbx_seq_one_letter_code
_entity_poly.pdbx_strand_id
1 'polypeptide(L)'
;MPRPSKKPLDDDEYDSGDESSSASLPVRPHEQLLMDAIPELEATRVLCTTAGRAQFAETYARERPDAKVACCFFDLYQKNQSEFQVFDHGPVDNLRLLCKPDLPEGEFDLAAFAFRKGGDAELTRDLMQQAHQRLVEGGRLIASTDNDEDQWLHEQLRELFPKVTRRPFKKIGTLYLATKTGPLKKVKEFDCEFAFRDNGRLIRVLSRPGVFSHRRIDLGARTLINAMEIRPKMRVLDM
;
A
#
# COMPACT_ATOMS: atom_id res chain seq x y z
N MET A 1 8.05 -72.65 7.81
CA MET A 1 7.45 -71.70 8.78
C MET A 1 6.97 -70.47 8.04
N PRO A 2 5.65 -70.23 7.92
CA PRO A 2 5.09 -69.12 7.18
C PRO A 2 4.80 -67.89 8.07
N ARG A 3 4.81 -66.71 7.42
CA ARG A 3 4.66 -65.35 7.96
C ARG A 3 3.31 -65.10 8.65
N PRO A 4 3.23 -64.15 9.61
CA PRO A 4 1.98 -63.82 10.29
C PRO A 4 1.01 -63.03 9.40
N SER A 5 -0.27 -63.26 9.67
CA SER A 5 -1.46 -62.80 8.98
C SER A 5 -1.76 -61.31 9.16
N LYS A 6 -2.33 -60.72 8.10
CA LYS A 6 -2.92 -59.37 8.02
C LYS A 6 -3.97 -59.12 9.11
N LYS A 7 -3.98 -57.92 9.68
CA LYS A 7 -5.18 -57.31 10.29
C LYS A 7 -5.98 -56.56 9.21
N PRO A 8 -7.32 -56.48 9.31
CA PRO A 8 -8.15 -55.75 8.36
C PRO A 8 -8.04 -54.24 8.59
N LEU A 9 -8.22 -53.48 7.50
CA LEU A 9 -8.46 -52.04 7.48
C LEU A 9 -9.96 -51.84 7.76
N ASP A 10 -10.29 -51.08 8.81
CA ASP A 10 -11.65 -50.59 9.05
C ASP A 10 -11.82 -49.27 8.29
N ASP A 11 -12.68 -49.35 7.28
CA ASP A 11 -13.77 -48.43 6.90
C ASP A 11 -13.55 -46.91 6.95
N ASP A 12 -13.27 -46.39 5.75
CA ASP A 12 -13.89 -45.21 5.11
C ASP A 12 -14.82 -44.34 5.98
N GLU A 13 -14.25 -43.31 6.61
CA GLU A 13 -14.98 -42.10 6.98
C GLU A 13 -14.74 -41.07 5.86
N TYR A 14 -15.67 -41.06 4.88
CA TYR A 14 -15.76 -40.00 3.88
C TYR A 14 -16.15 -38.70 4.59
N ASP A 15 -15.14 -37.86 4.87
CA ASP A 15 -15.33 -36.47 5.24
C ASP A 15 -15.90 -35.73 4.02
N SER A 16 -17.23 -35.61 4.01
CA SER A 16 -17.98 -34.80 3.08
C SER A 16 -17.55 -33.35 3.29
N GLY A 17 -16.69 -32.86 2.38
CA GLY A 17 -16.26 -31.47 2.34
C GLY A 17 -17.46 -30.54 2.26
N ASP A 18 -17.80 -29.98 3.42
CA ASP A 18 -18.83 -28.96 3.55
C ASP A 18 -18.17 -27.58 3.57
N GLU A 19 -18.70 -26.76 2.66
CA GLU A 19 -18.82 -25.32 2.71
C GLU A 19 -17.55 -24.46 2.58
N SER A 20 -17.45 -23.82 1.41
CA SER A 20 -16.73 -22.57 1.20
C SER A 20 -17.26 -21.49 2.16
N SER A 21 -16.79 -21.48 3.40
CA SER A 21 -16.87 -20.28 4.21
C SER A 21 -15.96 -19.23 3.57
N SER A 22 -16.51 -18.07 3.27
CA SER A 22 -15.79 -16.86 2.87
C SER A 22 -14.95 -16.37 4.06
N ALA A 23 -13.91 -17.12 4.42
CA ALA A 23 -13.06 -16.78 5.55
C ALA A 23 -12.34 -15.47 5.23
N SER A 24 -12.77 -14.40 5.89
CA SER A 24 -12.18 -13.07 5.74
C SER A 24 -10.67 -13.15 5.98
N LEU A 25 -9.87 -12.64 5.05
CA LEU A 25 -8.42 -12.69 5.18
C LEU A 25 -7.95 -11.92 6.43
N PRO A 26 -6.98 -12.45 7.19
CA PRO A 26 -6.55 -11.84 8.46
C PRO A 26 -5.91 -10.47 8.22
N VAL A 27 -6.33 -9.44 8.97
CA VAL A 27 -5.83 -8.07 8.81
C VAL A 27 -4.31 -8.01 8.98
N ARG A 28 -3.64 -7.24 8.11
CA ARG A 28 -2.18 -7.04 8.23
C ARG A 28 -1.85 -6.16 9.45
N PRO A 29 -0.75 -6.40 10.17
CA PRO A 29 -0.46 -5.70 11.43
C PRO A 29 -0.54 -4.17 11.36
N HIS A 30 0.05 -3.55 10.33
CA HIS A 30 0.00 -2.09 10.16
C HIS A 30 -1.40 -1.58 9.78
N GLU A 31 -2.22 -2.34 9.06
CA GLU A 31 -3.62 -1.95 8.85
C GLU A 31 -4.46 -2.13 10.12
N GLN A 32 -4.21 -3.17 10.90
CA GLN A 32 -4.89 -3.39 12.17
C GLN A 32 -4.67 -2.20 13.11
N LEU A 33 -3.44 -1.68 13.21
CA LEU A 33 -3.14 -0.48 14.00
C LEU A 33 -3.94 0.76 13.56
N LEU A 34 -4.26 0.88 12.28
CA LEU A 34 -5.12 1.98 11.79
C LEU A 34 -6.59 1.71 12.13
N MET A 35 -7.05 0.46 12.01
CA MET A 35 -8.40 0.05 12.37
C MET A 35 -8.69 0.25 13.86
N ASP A 36 -7.75 -0.13 14.73
CA ASP A 36 -7.86 0.06 16.18
C ASP A 36 -7.94 1.54 16.57
N ALA A 37 -7.45 2.44 15.72
CA ALA A 37 -7.51 3.88 15.95
C ALA A 37 -8.84 4.52 15.50
N ILE A 38 -9.70 3.83 14.75
CA ILE A 38 -10.96 4.38 14.20
C ILE A 38 -11.84 5.07 15.26
N PRO A 39 -12.01 4.54 16.49
CA PRO A 39 -12.81 5.20 17.52
C PRO A 39 -12.32 6.60 17.91
N GLU A 40 -11.03 6.91 17.72
CA GLU A 40 -10.43 8.23 18.00
C GLU A 40 -10.48 9.19 16.79
N LEU A 41 -10.97 8.72 15.65
CA LEU A 41 -10.98 9.45 14.39
C LEU A 41 -12.35 10.05 14.12
N GLU A 42 -12.37 11.35 13.82
CA GLU A 42 -13.57 12.11 13.46
C GLU A 42 -13.19 12.90 12.21
N ALA A 43 -13.54 12.35 11.05
CA ALA A 43 -13.22 12.91 9.74
C ALA A 43 -14.31 12.54 8.74
N THR A 44 -14.66 13.49 7.87
CA THR A 44 -15.69 13.28 6.83
C THR A 44 -15.08 13.10 5.45
N ARG A 45 -13.84 13.54 5.24
CA ARG A 45 -13.08 13.38 3.99
C ARG A 45 -11.79 12.63 4.31
N VAL A 46 -11.77 11.33 4.02
CA VAL A 46 -10.66 10.44 4.36
C VAL A 46 -9.91 10.02 3.12
N LEU A 47 -8.60 10.22 3.15
CA LEU A 47 -7.65 9.69 2.20
C LEU A 47 -6.87 8.58 2.89
N CYS A 48 -6.73 7.41 2.27
CA CYS A 48 -5.90 6.36 2.85
C CYS A 48 -5.15 5.58 1.80
N THR A 49 -4.06 4.95 2.22
CA THR A 49 -3.41 3.89 1.46
C THR A 49 -3.70 2.55 2.13
N THR A 50 -3.40 1.48 1.42
CA THR A 50 -3.58 0.13 1.94
C THR A 50 -2.34 -0.69 1.70
N ALA A 51 -2.14 -1.66 2.59
CA ALA A 51 -1.20 -2.74 2.42
C ALA A 51 -1.63 -3.75 1.35
N GLY A 52 -2.84 -3.62 0.81
CA GLY A 52 -3.31 -4.37 -0.36
C GLY A 52 -4.70 -4.99 -0.22
N ARG A 53 -5.48 -4.66 0.82
CA ARG A 53 -6.81 -5.25 1.08
C ARG A 53 -7.90 -4.23 1.45
N ALA A 54 -7.56 -2.94 1.49
CA ALA A 54 -8.45 -1.85 1.87
C ALA A 54 -9.20 -2.03 3.22
N GLN A 55 -8.72 -2.88 4.13
CA GLN A 55 -9.51 -3.28 5.32
C GLN A 55 -9.79 -2.10 6.25
N PHE A 56 -8.83 -1.20 6.44
CA PHE A 56 -9.07 0.07 7.13
C PHE A 56 -10.13 0.93 6.42
N ALA A 57 -10.03 1.06 5.10
CA ALA A 57 -10.89 1.94 4.32
C ALA A 57 -12.34 1.47 4.33
N GLU A 58 -12.54 0.16 4.15
CA GLU A 58 -13.85 -0.48 4.23
C GLU A 58 -14.45 -0.33 5.63
N THR A 59 -13.69 -0.66 6.67
CA THR A 59 -14.16 -0.55 8.06
C THR A 59 -14.56 0.88 8.40
N TYR A 60 -13.71 1.87 8.06
CA TYR A 60 -14.00 3.27 8.30
C TYR A 60 -15.28 3.72 7.57
N ALA A 61 -15.43 3.35 6.30
CA ALA A 61 -16.59 3.72 5.49
C ALA A 61 -17.89 3.13 6.03
N ARG A 62 -17.86 1.88 6.52
CA ARG A 62 -19.02 1.22 7.13
C ARG A 62 -19.40 1.81 8.49
N GLU A 63 -18.42 2.11 9.35
CA GLU A 63 -18.67 2.72 10.65
C GLU A 63 -19.10 4.19 10.56
N ARG A 64 -18.74 4.87 9.47
CA ARG A 64 -19.04 6.30 9.23
C ARG A 64 -19.70 6.50 7.86
N PRO A 65 -21.00 6.19 7.72
CA PRO A 65 -21.72 6.32 6.44
C PRO A 65 -21.67 7.74 5.83
N ASP A 66 -21.57 8.77 6.68
CA ASP A 66 -21.47 10.17 6.24
C ASP A 66 -20.08 10.58 5.74
N ALA A 67 -19.05 9.77 6.00
CA ALA A 67 -17.69 10.04 5.56
C ALA A 67 -17.47 9.56 4.12
N LYS A 68 -16.71 10.32 3.33
CA LYS A 68 -16.22 9.93 1.99
C LYS A 68 -14.80 9.42 2.11
N VAL A 69 -14.59 8.16 1.73
CA VAL A 69 -13.30 7.48 1.85
C VAL A 69 -12.70 7.21 0.47
N ALA A 70 -11.48 7.67 0.25
CA ALA A 70 -10.69 7.38 -0.93
C ALA A 70 -9.48 6.51 -0.56
N CYS A 71 -9.51 5.24 -0.94
CA CYS A 71 -8.42 4.30 -0.72
C CYS A 71 -7.56 4.17 -1.98
N CYS A 72 -6.30 4.55 -1.87
CA CYS A 72 -5.33 4.52 -2.96
C CYS A 72 -4.50 3.23 -2.93
N PHE A 73 -4.46 2.57 -4.08
CA PHE A 73 -3.61 1.44 -4.40
C PHE A 73 -2.55 1.89 -5.41
N PHE A 74 -1.38 1.25 -5.32
CA PHE A 74 -0.30 1.40 -6.30
C PHE A 74 -0.06 0.10 -7.07
N ASP A 75 -0.97 -0.85 -6.92
CA ASP A 75 -0.97 -2.16 -7.57
C ASP A 75 -2.41 -2.45 -8.04
N LEU A 76 -2.59 -2.57 -9.35
CA LEU A 76 -3.91 -2.79 -9.96
C LEU A 76 -4.50 -4.15 -9.59
N TYR A 77 -3.66 -5.18 -9.45
CA TYR A 77 -4.12 -6.50 -9.06
C TYR A 77 -4.69 -6.46 -7.64
N GLN A 78 -3.98 -5.85 -6.69
CA GLN A 78 -4.46 -5.70 -5.31
C GLN A 78 -5.76 -4.89 -5.23
N LYS A 79 -5.87 -3.82 -6.02
CA LYS A 79 -7.09 -3.02 -6.13
C LYS A 79 -8.27 -3.85 -6.60
N ASN A 80 -8.10 -4.63 -7.67
CA ASN A 80 -9.16 -5.48 -8.21
C ASN A 80 -9.57 -6.58 -7.23
N GLN A 81 -8.60 -7.23 -6.56
CA GLN A 81 -8.90 -8.24 -5.53
C GLN A 81 -9.70 -7.63 -4.36
N SER A 82 -9.33 -6.41 -3.94
CA SER A 82 -10.04 -5.72 -2.87
C SER A 82 -11.45 -5.28 -3.29
N GLU A 83 -11.64 -4.87 -4.55
CA GLU A 83 -12.98 -4.57 -5.09
C GLU A 83 -13.91 -5.78 -5.03
N PHE A 84 -13.42 -6.96 -5.41
CA PHE A 84 -14.20 -8.19 -5.30
C PHE A 84 -14.58 -8.49 -3.85
N GLN A 85 -13.64 -8.35 -2.91
CA GLN A 85 -13.90 -8.62 -1.48
C GLN A 85 -14.89 -7.62 -0.88
N VAL A 86 -14.72 -6.32 -1.12
CA VAL A 86 -15.64 -5.29 -0.63
C VAL A 86 -17.04 -5.51 -1.21
N PHE A 87 -17.14 -5.89 -2.48
CA PHE A 87 -18.43 -6.18 -3.10
C PHE A 87 -19.11 -7.40 -2.47
N ASP A 88 -18.36 -8.46 -2.17
CA ASP A 88 -18.85 -9.67 -1.51
C ASP A 88 -19.36 -9.39 -0.08
N HIS A 89 -18.70 -8.48 0.64
CA HIS A 89 -19.17 -7.97 1.94
C HIS A 89 -20.40 -7.03 1.84
N GLY A 90 -20.85 -6.69 0.62
CA GLY A 90 -21.95 -5.79 0.33
C GLY A 90 -21.48 -4.36 -0.03
N PRO A 91 -22.17 -3.67 -0.96
CA PRO A 91 -21.73 -2.40 -1.51
C PRO A 91 -21.55 -1.31 -0.44
N VAL A 92 -20.55 -0.45 -0.65
CA VAL A 92 -20.19 0.66 0.24
C VAL A 92 -20.10 1.94 -0.58
N ASP A 93 -21.22 2.66 -0.71
CA ASP A 93 -21.37 3.80 -1.64
C ASP A 93 -20.41 4.96 -1.36
N ASN A 94 -19.96 5.09 -0.11
CA ASN A 94 -19.08 6.14 0.35
C ASN A 94 -17.59 5.76 0.29
N LEU A 95 -17.25 4.58 -0.23
CA LEU A 95 -15.87 4.12 -0.44
C LEU A 95 -15.49 4.13 -1.93
N ARG A 96 -14.34 4.73 -2.25
CA ARG A 96 -13.75 4.70 -3.59
C ARG A 96 -12.39 4.04 -3.54
N LEU A 97 -12.22 2.97 -4.33
CA LEU A 97 -10.94 2.30 -4.52
C LEU A 97 -10.27 2.83 -5.80
N LEU A 98 -9.09 3.43 -5.65
CA LEU A 98 -8.39 4.14 -6.71
C LEU A 98 -7.03 3.50 -6.98
N CYS A 99 -6.67 3.32 -8.25
CA CYS A 99 -5.31 2.94 -8.66
C CYS A 99 -4.77 4.06 -9.55
N LYS A 100 -4.09 5.04 -8.93
CA LYS A 100 -3.53 6.21 -9.60
C LYS A 100 -2.10 6.44 -9.11
N PRO A 101 -1.23 7.02 -9.96
CA PRO A 101 0.16 7.28 -9.56
C PRO A 101 0.27 8.34 -8.46
N ASP A 102 -0.65 9.31 -8.46
CA ASP A 102 -0.73 10.38 -7.47
C ASP A 102 -2.00 10.23 -6.62
N LEU A 103 -1.95 10.72 -5.39
CA LEU A 103 -3.13 10.80 -4.53
C LEU A 103 -4.22 11.66 -5.23
N PRO A 104 -5.53 11.42 -4.98
CA PRO A 104 -6.62 12.20 -5.59
C PRO A 104 -6.62 13.66 -5.12
N GLU A 105 -6.74 14.59 -6.05
CA GLU A 105 -6.83 16.02 -5.75
C GLU A 105 -8.02 16.35 -4.85
N GLY A 106 -7.88 17.45 -4.11
CA GLY A 106 -8.89 17.93 -3.17
C GLY A 106 -8.38 18.01 -1.74
N GLU A 107 -9.28 18.45 -0.88
CA GLU A 107 -9.03 18.64 0.54
C GLU A 107 -9.56 17.47 1.36
N PHE A 108 -8.77 17.05 2.35
CA PHE A 108 -9.09 15.94 3.24
C PHE A 108 -8.92 16.35 4.71
N ASP A 109 -9.76 15.77 5.58
CA ASP A 109 -9.69 15.97 7.02
C ASP A 109 -8.71 14.99 7.66
N LEU A 110 -8.55 13.80 7.04
CA LEU A 110 -7.71 12.71 7.51
C LEU A 110 -6.95 12.06 6.36
N ALA A 111 -5.65 11.82 6.57
CA ALA A 111 -4.83 10.95 5.75
C ALA A 111 -4.37 9.75 6.60
N ALA A 112 -4.68 8.52 6.20
CA ALA A 112 -4.38 7.30 6.95
C ALA A 112 -3.55 6.32 6.14
N PHE A 113 -2.26 6.17 6.47
CA PHE A 113 -1.31 5.41 5.64
C PHE A 113 -0.71 4.21 6.36
N ALA A 114 -0.72 3.07 5.67
CA ALA A 114 -0.17 1.83 6.16
C ALA A 114 1.12 1.52 5.40
N PHE A 115 2.27 1.60 6.07
CA PHE A 115 3.59 1.36 5.48
C PHE A 115 4.19 0.04 5.97
N ARG A 116 4.95 -0.63 5.10
CA ARG A 116 5.69 -1.85 5.46
C ARG A 116 7.15 -1.50 5.80
N LYS A 117 7.72 -2.19 6.79
CA LYS A 117 9.15 -2.20 7.09
C LYS A 117 9.93 -2.61 5.84
N GLY A 118 10.90 -1.79 5.46
CA GLY A 118 11.69 -2.01 4.24
C GLY A 118 10.94 -1.72 2.93
N GLY A 119 9.82 -1.00 2.99
CA GLY A 119 9.17 -0.44 1.80
C GLY A 119 10.02 0.63 1.11
N ASP A 120 9.56 1.12 -0.03
CA ASP A 120 10.24 2.17 -0.78
C ASP A 120 10.22 3.49 0.00
N ALA A 121 11.42 3.91 0.43
CA ALA A 121 11.61 5.11 1.23
C ALA A 121 11.34 6.41 0.45
N GLU A 122 11.62 6.46 -0.86
CA GLU A 122 11.29 7.64 -1.67
C GLU A 122 9.79 7.74 -1.91
N LEU A 123 9.13 6.62 -2.22
CA LEU A 123 7.68 6.59 -2.38
C LEU A 123 6.98 6.98 -1.07
N THR A 124 7.45 6.47 0.07
CA THR A 124 6.88 6.83 1.38
C THR A 124 6.95 8.33 1.63
N ARG A 125 8.10 8.98 1.34
CA ARG A 125 8.24 10.43 1.48
C ARG A 125 7.36 11.20 0.52
N ASP A 126 7.29 10.77 -0.74
CA ASP A 126 6.45 11.39 -1.76
C ASP A 126 4.96 11.34 -1.35
N LEU A 127 4.47 10.17 -0.95
CA LEU A 127 3.09 10.01 -0.48
C LEU A 127 2.79 10.85 0.76
N MET A 128 3.68 10.89 1.76
CA MET A 128 3.47 11.73 2.95
C MET A 128 3.46 13.23 2.60
N GLN A 129 4.30 13.67 1.66
CA GLN A 129 4.30 15.06 1.19
C GLN A 129 2.97 15.39 0.47
N GLN A 130 2.53 14.53 -0.45
CA GLN A 130 1.26 14.70 -1.14
C GLN A 130 0.09 14.73 -0.14
N ALA A 131 0.06 13.83 0.84
CA ALA A 131 -0.94 13.82 1.90
C ALA A 131 -0.96 15.12 2.69
N HIS A 132 0.20 15.61 3.12
CA HIS A 132 0.30 16.89 3.80
C HIS A 132 -0.26 18.03 2.92
N GLN A 133 0.01 18.04 1.61
CA GLN A 133 -0.55 19.05 0.71
C GLN A 133 -2.08 18.97 0.61
N ARG A 134 -2.65 17.75 0.64
CA ARG A 134 -4.10 17.50 0.52
C ARG A 134 -4.87 17.66 1.83
N LEU A 135 -4.21 17.60 2.99
CA LEU A 135 -4.85 17.87 4.27
C LEU A 135 -5.28 19.34 4.40
N VAL A 136 -6.44 19.60 4.99
CA VAL A 136 -6.77 20.94 5.48
C VAL A 136 -5.91 21.32 6.69
N GLU A 137 -5.84 22.61 7.02
CA GLU A 137 -5.28 23.03 8.30
C GLU A 137 -6.13 22.46 9.45
N GLY A 138 -5.48 21.94 10.49
CA GLY A 138 -6.13 21.14 11.53
C GLY A 138 -6.39 19.68 11.15
N GLY A 139 -6.26 19.32 9.87
CA GLY A 139 -6.37 17.95 9.38
C GLY A 139 -5.28 17.04 9.96
N ARG A 140 -5.58 15.75 10.09
CA ARG A 140 -4.69 14.76 10.73
C ARG A 140 -4.06 13.82 9.71
N LEU A 141 -2.79 13.49 9.92
CA LEU A 141 -2.14 12.34 9.30
C LEU A 141 -1.94 11.27 10.38
N ILE A 142 -2.44 10.07 10.12
CA ILE A 142 -2.15 8.87 10.89
C ILE A 142 -1.38 7.90 10.01
N ALA A 143 -0.25 7.39 10.48
CA ALA A 143 0.56 6.45 9.73
C ALA A 143 0.99 5.29 10.61
N SER A 144 0.99 4.08 10.07
CA SER A 144 1.39 2.88 10.78
C SER A 144 2.52 2.14 10.06
N THR A 145 3.32 1.41 10.82
CA THR A 145 4.31 0.45 10.30
C THR A 145 4.19 -0.88 11.03
N ASP A 146 4.62 -1.99 10.41
CA ASP A 146 4.79 -3.30 11.04
C ASP A 146 6.15 -3.44 11.77
N ASN A 147 6.69 -2.32 12.26
CA ASN A 147 7.94 -2.27 13.00
C ASN A 147 7.76 -1.46 14.30
N ASP A 148 7.73 -2.13 15.45
CA ASP A 148 7.52 -1.52 16.77
C ASP A 148 8.73 -0.71 17.27
N GLU A 149 9.90 -0.97 16.69
CA GLU A 149 11.14 -0.22 16.93
C GLU A 149 11.37 0.90 15.89
N ASP A 150 10.40 1.18 15.02
CA ASP A 150 10.58 2.18 13.97
C ASP A 150 10.91 3.56 14.54
N GLN A 151 11.92 4.19 13.95
CA GLN A 151 12.29 5.59 14.17
C GLN A 151 12.38 6.36 12.86
N TRP A 152 12.58 5.67 11.74
CA TRP A 152 12.77 6.32 10.45
C TRP A 152 11.50 7.07 10.02
N LEU A 153 10.32 6.44 10.09
CA LEU A 153 9.08 7.12 9.72
C LEU A 153 8.79 8.30 10.65
N HIS A 154 9.14 8.18 11.94
CA HIS A 154 9.03 9.28 12.90
C HIS A 154 9.84 10.50 12.46
N GLU A 155 11.11 10.28 12.07
CA GLU A 155 12.00 11.34 11.59
C GLU A 155 11.43 11.99 10.33
N GLN A 156 10.98 11.18 9.36
CA GLN A 156 10.40 11.71 8.12
C GLN A 156 9.12 12.53 8.37
N LEU A 157 8.25 12.10 9.29
CA LEU A 157 7.05 12.85 9.65
C LEU A 157 7.40 14.17 10.36
N ARG A 158 8.47 14.22 11.16
CA ARG A 158 8.91 15.47 11.83
C ARG A 158 9.50 16.50 10.86
N GLU A 159 9.90 16.11 9.66
CA GLU A 159 10.25 17.05 8.59
C GLU A 159 9.01 17.76 8.02
N LEU A 160 7.84 17.12 8.08
CA LEU A 160 6.59 17.63 7.52
C LEU A 160 5.70 18.31 8.57
N PHE A 161 5.71 17.83 9.81
CA PHE A 161 4.82 18.29 10.87
C PHE A 161 5.60 18.80 12.09
N PRO A 162 5.12 19.86 12.77
CA PRO A 162 5.82 20.42 13.94
C PRO A 162 5.83 19.46 15.13
N LYS A 163 4.79 18.63 15.27
CA LYS A 163 4.65 17.65 16.33
C LYS A 163 4.13 16.34 15.76
N VAL A 164 4.80 15.24 16.13
CA VAL A 164 4.41 13.87 15.81
C VAL A 164 4.34 13.08 17.10
N THR A 165 3.22 12.40 17.33
CA THR A 165 3.04 11.48 18.46
C THR A 165 3.37 10.08 17.99
N ARG A 166 4.25 9.39 18.70
CA ARG A 166 4.63 7.99 18.44
C ARG A 166 3.96 7.08 19.47
N ARG A 167 3.24 6.05 19.01
CA ARG A 167 2.58 5.03 19.82
C ARG A 167 3.07 3.63 19.38
N PRO A 168 4.11 3.07 20.01
CA PRO A 168 4.58 1.72 19.69
C PRO A 168 3.68 0.64 20.30
N PHE A 169 3.48 -0.44 19.55
CA PHE A 169 2.74 -1.63 19.94
C PHE A 169 3.67 -2.84 19.82
N LYS A 170 4.13 -3.34 20.98
CA LYS A 170 5.17 -4.38 21.07
C LYS A 170 4.80 -5.61 20.23
N LYS A 171 5.74 -6.06 19.39
CA LYS A 171 5.61 -7.17 18.42
C LYS A 171 4.61 -6.97 17.28
N ILE A 172 3.93 -5.81 17.20
CA ILE A 172 2.93 -5.53 16.16
C ILE A 172 3.46 -4.46 15.21
N GLY A 173 3.86 -3.30 15.73
CA GLY A 173 4.19 -2.16 14.90
C GLY A 173 4.19 -0.83 15.64
N THR A 174 4.23 0.27 14.91
CA THR A 174 4.17 1.62 15.47
C THR A 174 3.10 2.43 14.77
N LEU A 175 2.30 3.18 15.53
CA LEU A 175 1.35 4.15 15.03
C LEU A 175 1.87 5.57 15.29
N TYR A 176 1.75 6.43 14.30
CA TYR A 176 2.13 7.83 14.34
C TYR A 176 0.93 8.72 14.08
N LEU A 177 0.84 9.82 14.82
CA LEU A 177 -0.21 10.81 14.66
C LEU A 177 0.41 12.20 14.54
N ALA A 178 -0.01 12.95 13.53
CA ALA A 178 0.42 14.32 13.29
C ALA A 178 -0.77 15.19 12.85
N THR A 179 -0.67 16.49 13.08
CA THR A 179 -1.70 17.47 12.71
C THR A 179 -1.07 18.55 11.86
N LYS A 180 -1.68 18.86 10.71
CA LYS A 180 -1.24 19.94 9.85
C LYS A 180 -1.57 21.28 10.50
N THR A 181 -0.57 22.14 10.64
CA THR A 181 -0.72 23.49 11.24
C THR A 181 -0.39 24.61 10.26
N GLY A 182 -0.17 24.29 8.99
CA GLY A 182 0.25 25.26 7.97
C GLY A 182 0.80 24.59 6.72
N PRO A 183 1.26 25.37 5.73
CA PRO A 183 1.89 24.87 4.52
C PRO A 183 3.31 24.33 4.76
N LEU A 184 3.79 23.48 3.86
CA LEU A 184 5.19 23.04 3.86
C LEU A 184 6.12 24.20 3.53
N LYS A 185 7.26 24.27 4.23
CA LYS A 185 8.32 25.25 3.92
C LYS A 185 8.99 24.99 2.58
N LYS A 186 9.06 23.72 2.17
CA LYS A 186 9.66 23.27 0.92
C LYS A 186 8.89 22.06 0.41
N VAL A 187 8.59 22.06 -0.88
CA VAL A 187 8.06 20.92 -1.61
C VAL A 187 9.20 20.32 -2.41
N LYS A 188 9.46 19.03 -2.26
CA LYS A 188 10.50 18.31 -2.99
C LYS A 188 9.93 17.69 -4.26
N GLU A 189 10.68 17.81 -5.35
CA GLU A 189 10.46 17.06 -6.59
C GLU A 189 11.08 15.67 -6.42
N PHE A 190 10.26 14.62 -6.56
CA PHE A 190 10.74 13.24 -6.46
C PHE A 190 10.98 12.59 -7.82
N ASP A 191 10.41 13.15 -8.90
CA ASP A 191 10.65 12.70 -10.26
C ASP A 191 12.13 12.79 -10.63
N CYS A 192 12.55 11.93 -11.56
CA CYS A 192 13.91 11.84 -12.02
C CYS A 192 13.96 11.70 -13.53
N GLU A 193 14.68 12.61 -14.17
CA GLU A 193 15.20 12.43 -15.52
C GLU A 193 16.61 11.88 -15.46
N PHE A 194 16.88 10.80 -16.20
CA PHE A 194 18.24 10.34 -16.45
C PHE A 194 18.37 9.85 -17.89
N ALA A 195 19.61 9.66 -18.34
CA ALA A 195 19.87 9.19 -19.69
C ALA A 195 20.96 8.11 -19.71
N PHE A 196 20.86 7.19 -20.65
CA PHE A 196 21.90 6.20 -20.92
C PHE A 196 22.12 6.06 -22.44
N ARG A 197 23.27 5.51 -22.82
CA ARG A 197 23.61 5.30 -24.24
C ARG A 197 23.43 3.84 -24.62
N ASP A 198 22.81 3.63 -25.78
CA ASP A 198 22.68 2.32 -26.40
C ASP A 198 22.93 2.41 -27.91
N ASN A 199 23.86 1.59 -28.43
CA ASN A 199 24.23 1.57 -29.85
C ASN A 199 24.46 2.99 -30.44
N GLY A 200 25.17 3.84 -29.69
CA GLY A 200 25.47 5.22 -30.08
C GLY A 200 24.32 6.23 -29.88
N ARG A 201 23.10 5.77 -29.59
CA ARG A 201 21.92 6.60 -29.34
C ARG A 201 21.83 6.99 -27.87
N LEU A 202 21.45 8.22 -27.59
CA LEU A 202 21.14 8.68 -26.24
C LEU A 202 19.64 8.49 -25.97
N ILE A 203 19.31 7.69 -24.97
CA ILE A 203 17.94 7.43 -24.54
C ILE A 203 17.70 8.22 -23.25
N ARG A 204 16.65 9.05 -23.23
CA ARG A 204 16.21 9.80 -22.04
C ARG A 204 15.05 9.05 -21.39
N VAL A 205 15.09 8.94 -20.07
CA VAL A 205 14.12 8.21 -19.26
C VAL A 205 13.57 9.13 -18.19
N LEU A 206 12.24 9.11 -18.05
CA LEU A 206 11.51 9.68 -16.92
C LEU A 206 11.17 8.54 -15.97
N SER A 207 11.45 8.74 -14.68
CA SER A 207 11.15 7.77 -13.64
C SER A 207 10.66 8.48 -12.39
N ARG A 208 9.86 7.79 -11.59
CA ARG A 208 9.26 8.31 -10.37
C ARG A 208 9.29 7.25 -9.26
N PRO A 209 9.17 7.63 -7.97
CA PRO A 209 9.18 6.67 -6.87
C PRO A 209 8.14 5.55 -7.05
N GLY A 210 8.44 4.35 -6.56
CA GLY A 210 7.62 3.16 -6.79
C GLY A 210 7.83 2.46 -8.14
N VAL A 211 8.46 3.11 -9.14
CA VAL A 211 8.88 2.44 -10.37
C VAL A 211 10.13 1.60 -10.10
N PHE A 212 10.15 0.37 -10.61
CA PHE A 212 11.31 -0.51 -10.50
C PHE A 212 12.59 0.16 -11.04
N SER A 213 13.68 0.08 -10.26
CA SER A 213 14.97 0.72 -10.57
C SER A 213 14.89 2.25 -10.77
N HIS A 214 14.06 2.94 -9.98
CA HIS A 214 13.99 4.40 -10.00
C HIS A 214 15.39 5.07 -9.96
N ARG A 215 15.57 6.10 -10.82
CA ARG A 215 16.81 6.89 -11.05
C ARG A 215 17.95 6.20 -11.82
N ARG A 216 17.80 4.95 -12.27
CA ARG A 216 18.86 4.27 -13.04
C ARG A 216 18.33 3.19 -13.97
N ILE A 217 19.17 2.77 -14.90
CA ILE A 217 18.91 1.53 -15.62
C ILE A 217 19.20 0.34 -14.70
N ASP A 218 18.31 -0.64 -14.66
CA ASP A 218 18.58 -1.91 -13.99
C ASP A 218 19.69 -2.69 -14.72
N LEU A 219 20.56 -3.37 -13.98
CA LEU A 219 21.68 -4.10 -14.58
C LEU A 219 21.21 -5.33 -15.37
N GLY A 220 20.16 -6.00 -14.92
CA GLY A 220 19.51 -7.09 -15.64
C GLY A 220 18.89 -6.60 -16.94
N ALA A 221 18.11 -5.52 -16.90
CA ALA A 221 17.58 -4.88 -18.09
C ALA A 221 18.69 -4.45 -19.07
N ARG A 222 19.79 -3.87 -18.57
CA ARG A 222 20.95 -3.52 -19.40
C ARG A 222 21.58 -4.75 -20.06
N THR A 223 21.69 -5.84 -19.32
CA THR A 223 22.25 -7.10 -19.85
C THR A 223 21.34 -7.68 -20.92
N LEU A 224 20.02 -7.66 -20.71
CA LEU A 224 19.03 -8.12 -21.69
C LEU A 224 19.09 -7.30 -22.98
N ILE A 225 19.15 -5.97 -22.88
CA ILE A 225 19.29 -5.07 -24.05
C ILE A 225 20.52 -5.43 -24.87
N ASN A 226 21.65 -5.74 -24.21
CA ASN A 226 22.89 -6.08 -24.90
C ASN A 226 22.87 -7.46 -25.55
N ALA A 227 22.05 -8.39 -25.05
CA ALA A 227 22.03 -9.79 -25.50
C ALA A 227 20.89 -10.11 -26.48
N MET A 228 19.79 -9.35 -26.43
CA MET A 228 18.58 -9.66 -27.18
C MET A 228 18.69 -9.18 -28.64
N GLU A 229 18.49 -10.10 -29.59
CA GLU A 229 18.35 -9.76 -31.01
C GLU A 229 16.88 -9.47 -31.35
N ILE A 230 16.53 -8.20 -31.57
CA ILE A 230 15.23 -7.82 -32.13
C ILE A 230 15.38 -7.50 -33.62
N ARG A 231 14.59 -8.17 -34.47
CA ARG A 231 14.57 -7.97 -35.93
C ARG A 231 13.34 -7.17 -36.37
N PRO A 232 13.40 -6.46 -37.51
CA PRO A 232 12.23 -5.81 -38.07
C PRO A 232 11.04 -6.76 -38.21
N LYS A 233 9.84 -6.29 -37.90
CA LYS A 233 8.57 -7.03 -37.92
C LYS A 233 8.39 -8.09 -36.81
N MET A 234 9.34 -8.25 -35.89
CA MET A 234 9.09 -9.02 -34.68
C MET A 234 8.03 -8.33 -33.80
N ARG A 235 7.14 -9.13 -33.24
CA ARG A 235 6.18 -8.68 -32.22
C ARG A 235 6.78 -9.02 -30.87
N VAL A 236 7.12 -8.00 -30.10
CA VAL A 236 7.75 -8.14 -28.79
C VAL A 236 6.70 -7.82 -27.72
N LEU A 237 6.67 -8.65 -26.68
CA LEU A 237 5.91 -8.42 -25.45
C LEU A 237 6.91 -8.21 -24.32
N ASP A 238 6.73 -7.13 -23.56
CA ASP A 238 7.45 -6.83 -22.32
C ASP A 238 6.45 -7.02 -21.17
N MET A 239 6.83 -7.76 -20.13
CA MET A 239 5.94 -8.25 -19.07
C MET A 239 6.20 -7.57 -17.73
#